data_AF-A0A4Q9EYU6-F1
#
_entry.id   AF-A0A4Q9EYU6-F1
#
_cell.length_a   1.000
_cell.length_b   1.000
_cell.length_c   1.000
_cell.angle_alpha   90.00
_cell.angle_beta   90.00
_cell.angle_gamma   90.00
#
_symmetry.space_group_name_H-M   'P 1'
#
loop_
_entity.id
_entity.type
_entity.pdbx_description
1 polymer ?
#
loop_
_entity_poly.entity_id
_entity_poly.type
_entity_poly.pdbx_seq_one_letter_code
_entity_poly.pdbx_strand_id
1 'polypeptide(L)'
;MKGASNIAPMGVRIPDDLKEKIQERARKNGRSMNSEILKILQDAINDELAPDAVMLDKAITNIADTRKALKPIIDQLKKLAGE
;
A
#
# COMPACT_ATOMS: atom_id res chain seq x y z
N MET A 1 -0.48 1.88 -23.23
CA MET A 1 -0.17 0.51 -22.82
C MET A 1 0.13 -0.30 -24.09
N LYS A 2 1.40 -0.56 -24.41
CA LYS A 2 1.74 -1.51 -25.49
C LYS A 2 1.40 -2.92 -24.98
N GLY A 3 0.65 -3.71 -25.75
CA GLY A 3 0.25 -5.08 -25.39
C GLY A 3 -1.17 -5.26 -24.83
N ALA A 4 -1.93 -4.19 -24.58
CA ALA A 4 -3.32 -4.30 -24.10
C ALA A 4 -4.27 -5.00 -25.10
N SER A 5 -3.92 -5.03 -26.39
CA SER A 5 -4.69 -5.70 -27.43
C SER A 5 -4.67 -7.22 -27.36
N ASN A 6 -3.75 -7.82 -26.59
CA ASN A 6 -3.61 -9.27 -26.47
C ASN A 6 -4.27 -9.86 -25.21
N ILE A 7 -5.02 -9.05 -24.46
CA ILE A 7 -5.70 -9.46 -23.23
C ILE A 7 -7.20 -9.51 -23.51
N ALA A 8 -7.82 -10.65 -23.25
CA ALA A 8 -9.26 -10.82 -23.42
C ALA A 8 -10.04 -9.91 -22.45
N PRO A 9 -11.14 -9.28 -22.90
CA PRO A 9 -11.97 -8.47 -22.02
C PRO A 9 -12.65 -9.35 -20.96
N MET A 10 -12.71 -8.86 -19.72
CA MET A 10 -13.29 -9.58 -18.57
C MET A 10 -14.83 -9.65 -18.60
N GLY A 11 -15.52 -8.70 -19.27
CA GLY A 11 -16.98 -8.69 -19.38
C GLY A 11 -17.72 -8.58 -18.04
N VAL A 12 -17.59 -7.44 -17.34
CA VAL A 12 -18.25 -7.20 -16.04
C VAL A 12 -19.55 -6.42 -16.21
N ARG A 13 -20.60 -6.81 -15.48
CA ARG A 13 -21.86 -6.04 -15.38
C ARG A 13 -21.75 -5.04 -14.24
N ILE A 14 -21.81 -3.76 -14.56
CA ILE A 14 -21.70 -2.66 -13.60
C ILE A 14 -23.00 -1.85 -13.64
N PRO A 15 -23.68 -1.64 -12.50
CA PRO A 15 -24.83 -0.73 -12.41
C PRO A 15 -24.49 0.68 -12.90
N ASP A 16 -25.47 1.39 -13.48
CA ASP A 16 -25.23 2.69 -14.11
C ASP A 16 -24.72 3.74 -13.11
N ASP A 17 -25.24 3.76 -11.88
CA ASP A 17 -24.81 4.68 -10.82
C ASP A 17 -23.34 4.48 -10.44
N LEU A 18 -22.89 3.22 -10.36
CA LEU A 18 -21.51 2.89 -10.06
C LEU A 18 -20.58 3.21 -11.25
N LYS A 19 -21.06 2.96 -12.47
CA LYS A 19 -20.33 3.28 -13.70
C LYS A 19 -20.05 4.79 -13.79
N GLU A 20 -21.03 5.64 -13.49
CA GLU A 20 -20.87 7.10 -13.47
C GLU A 20 -19.83 7.56 -12.44
N LYS A 21 -19.90 7.02 -11.22
CA LYS A 21 -18.93 7.32 -10.15
C LYS A 21 -17.50 6.97 -10.56
N ILE A 22 -17.30 5.79 -11.16
CA ILE A 22 -15.98 5.36 -11.65
C ILE A 22 -15.51 6.27 -12.78
N GLN A 23 -16.39 6.65 -13.70
CA GLN A 23 -16.05 7.54 -14.81
C GLN A 23 -15.64 8.94 -14.34
N GLU A 24 -16.37 9.51 -13.38
CA GLU A 24 -16.02 10.81 -12.79
C GLU A 24 -14.66 10.75 -12.07
N ARG A 25 -14.45 9.71 -11.25
CA ARG A 25 -13.17 9.49 -10.56
C ARG A 25 -12.01 9.32 -11.55
N ALA A 26 -12.21 8.56 -12.62
CA ALA A 26 -11.21 8.38 -13.68
C ALA A 26 -10.83 9.72 -14.35
N ARG A 27 -11.84 10.56 -14.67
CA ARG A 27 -11.61 11.92 -15.22
C ARG A 27 -10.83 12.79 -14.24
N LYS A 28 -11.22 12.83 -12.95
CA LYS A 28 -10.51 13.58 -11.91
C LYS A 28 -9.05 13.17 -11.78
N ASN A 29 -8.76 11.88 -11.97
CA ASN A 29 -7.41 11.33 -11.88
C ASN A 29 -6.63 11.34 -13.21
N GLY A 30 -7.20 11.87 -14.30
CA GLY A 30 -6.54 11.90 -15.61
C GLY A 30 -6.30 10.51 -16.21
N ARG A 31 -7.15 9.52 -15.88
CA ARG A 31 -7.01 8.12 -16.32
C ARG A 31 -8.15 7.70 -17.25
N SER A 32 -7.89 6.70 -18.09
CA SER A 32 -8.97 5.98 -18.76
C SER A 32 -9.82 5.23 -17.72
N MET A 33 -11.09 5.01 -18.02
CA MET A 33 -11.97 4.25 -17.12
C MET A 33 -11.40 2.85 -16.81
N ASN A 34 -10.83 2.18 -17.82
CA ASN A 34 -10.17 0.88 -17.64
C ASN A 34 -8.96 0.97 -16.70
N SER A 35 -8.11 1.99 -16.86
CA SER A 35 -6.94 2.18 -15.99
C SER A 35 -7.33 2.51 -14.55
N GLU A 36 -8.43 3.23 -14.33
CA GLU A 36 -8.94 3.50 -12.99
C GLU A 36 -9.53 2.25 -12.34
N ILE A 37 -10.29 1.43 -13.08
CA ILE A 37 -10.80 0.15 -12.58
C ILE A 37 -9.63 -0.76 -12.16
N LEU A 38 -8.59 -0.87 -12.99
CA LEU A 38 -7.39 -1.65 -12.64
C LEU A 38 -6.70 -1.13 -11.38
N LYS A 39 -6.60 0.20 -11.22
CA LYS A 39 -6.01 0.80 -10.01
C LYS A 39 -6.84 0.48 -8.77
N ILE A 40 -8.16 0.62 -8.83
CA ILE A 40 -9.07 0.28 -7.71
C ILE A 40 -8.92 -1.19 -7.32
N LEU A 41 -8.91 -2.11 -8.30
CA LEU A 41 -8.74 -3.54 -8.02
C LEU A 41 -7.36 -3.86 -7.43
N GLN A 42 -6.30 -3.24 -7.97
CA GLN A 42 -4.96 -3.44 -7.46
C GLN A 42 -4.82 -2.89 -6.03
N ASP A 43 -5.41 -1.74 -5.74
CA ASP A 43 -5.40 -1.14 -4.40
C ASP A 43 -6.18 -2.02 -3.42
N ALA A 44 -7.36 -2.53 -3.79
CA ALA A 44 -8.13 -3.43 -2.93
C ALA A 44 -7.36 -4.72 -2.61
N ILE A 45 -6.69 -5.33 -3.61
CA ILE A 45 -5.87 -6.54 -3.40
C ILE A 45 -4.63 -6.22 -2.56
N ASN A 46 -3.97 -5.08 -2.80
CA ASN A 46 -2.79 -4.68 -2.04
C ASN A 46 -3.13 -4.29 -0.60
N ASP A 47 -4.30 -3.70 -0.36
CA ASP A 47 -4.79 -3.37 0.98
C ASP A 47 -5.18 -4.63 1.76
N GLU A 48 -5.68 -5.69 1.09
CA GLU A 48 -5.81 -7.02 1.70
C GLU A 48 -4.46 -7.66 2.06
N LEU A 49 -3.41 -7.34 1.31
CA LEU A 49 -2.04 -7.83 1.53
C LEU A 49 -1.21 -6.92 2.45
N ALA A 50 -1.72 -5.74 2.81
CA ALA A 50 -1.09 -4.89 3.79
C ALA A 50 -1.07 -5.65 5.12
N PRO A 51 0.05 -5.65 5.87
CA PRO A 51 0.04 -6.16 7.23
C PRO A 51 -1.13 -5.48 7.95
N ASP A 52 -2.00 -6.28 8.59
CA ASP A 52 -3.07 -5.68 9.37
C ASP A 52 -2.47 -4.63 10.32
N ALA A 53 -3.23 -3.60 10.67
CA ALA A 53 -2.74 -2.52 11.52
C ALA A 53 -2.12 -3.06 12.83
N VAL A 54 -2.54 -4.26 13.26
CA VAL A 54 -2.03 -5.01 14.40
C VAL A 54 -0.60 -5.53 14.18
N MET A 55 -0.26 -6.02 12.99
CA MET A 55 1.08 -6.47 12.61
C MET A 55 2.04 -5.29 12.52
N LEU A 56 1.58 -4.15 11.98
CA LEU A 56 2.38 -2.94 11.95
C LEU A 56 2.65 -2.40 13.36
N ASP A 57 1.63 -2.39 14.23
CA ASP A 57 1.75 -1.99 15.64
C ASP A 57 2.73 -2.90 16.42
N LYS A 58 2.65 -4.21 16.21
CA LYS A 58 3.61 -5.18 16.77
C LYS A 58 5.03 -4.95 16.25
N ALA A 59 5.20 -4.70 14.96
CA ALA A 59 6.51 -4.41 14.38
C ALA A 59 7.13 -3.13 14.98
N ILE A 60 6.33 -2.07 15.13
CA ILE A 60 6.75 -0.81 15.75
C ILE A 60 7.15 -1.03 17.22
N THR A 61 6.33 -1.77 17.98
CA THR A 61 6.63 -2.10 19.38
C THR A 61 7.94 -2.87 19.50
N ASN A 62 8.16 -3.90 18.67
CA ASN A 62 9.39 -4.68 18.67
C ASN A 62 10.64 -3.84 18.34
N ILE A 63 10.53 -2.89 17.40
CA ILE A 63 11.62 -1.95 17.08
C ILE A 63 11.91 -1.05 18.28
N ALA A 64 10.89 -0.52 18.94
CA ALA A 64 11.05 0.33 20.12
C ALA A 64 11.73 -0.43 21.28
N ASP A 65 11.33 -1.67 21.52
CA ASP A 65 11.93 -2.55 22.54
C ASP A 65 13.38 -2.90 22.20
N THR A 66 13.66 -3.21 20.93
CA THR A 66 15.03 -3.46 20.45
C THR A 66 15.91 -2.23 20.66
N ARG A 67 15.41 -1.02 20.32
CA ARG A 67 16.13 0.24 20.55
C ARG A 67 16.43 0.44 22.05
N LYS A 68 15.45 0.15 22.91
CA LYS A 68 15.61 0.27 24.37
C LYS A 68 16.66 -0.71 24.90
N ALA A 69 16.67 -1.95 24.39
CA ALA A 69 17.64 -2.98 24.76
C ALA A 69 19.07 -2.65 24.27
N LEU A 70 19.21 -2.01 23.11
CA LEU A 70 20.51 -1.59 22.57
C LEU A 70 21.07 -0.33 23.26
N LYS A 71 20.23 0.50 23.87
CA LYS A 71 20.65 1.74 24.55
C LYS A 71 21.80 1.55 25.57
N PRO A 72 21.76 0.59 26.51
CA PRO A 72 22.86 0.39 27.44
C PRO A 72 24.18 0.02 26.75
N ILE A 73 24.13 -0.75 25.66
CA ILE A 73 25.32 -1.11 24.88
C ILE A 73 25.90 0.13 24.20
N ILE A 74 25.05 0.95 23.58
CA ILE A 74 25.46 2.22 22.96
C ILE A 74 26.10 3.15 24.01
N ASP A 75 25.48 3.25 25.19
CA ASP A 75 25.99 4.09 26.28
C ASP A 75 27.35 3.57 26.81
N GLN A 76 27.55 2.24 26.87
CA GLN A 76 28.85 1.63 27.19
C GLN A 76 29.92 1.91 26.13
N LEU A 77 29.57 1.82 24.84
CA LEU A 77 30.49 2.10 23.74
C LEU A 77 30.95 3.57 23.74
N LYS A 78 30.04 4.51 24.00
CA LYS A 78 30.39 5.94 24.13
C LYS A 78 31.39 6.20 25.24
N LYS A 79 31.16 5.58 26.40
CA LYS A 79 32.07 5.65 27.55
C LYS A 79 33.47 5.10 27.23
N LEU A 80 33.56 4.05 26.41
CA LEU A 80 34.84 3.49 25.96
C LEU A 80 35.54 4.36 24.91
N ALA A 81 34.77 5.08 24.09
CA ALA A 81 35.28 6.02 23.09
C ALA A 81 35.77 7.35 23.69
N GLY A 82 35.54 7.60 24.98
CA GLY A 82 35.93 8.84 25.65
C GLY A 82 35.02 10.03 25.35
N GLU A 83 33.82 9.77 24.81
CA GLU A 83 32.71 10.75 24.70
C GLU A 83 31.91 10.85 26.01
#